data_AF-A0ABD1UXN7-F1
#
_entry.id   AF-A0ABD1UXN7-F1
#
_cell.length_a   1.000
_cell.length_b   1.000
_cell.length_c   1.000
_cell.angle_alpha   90.00
_cell.angle_beta   90.00
_cell.angle_gamma   90.00
#
_symmetry.space_group_name_H-M   'P 1'
#
loop_
_entity.id
_entity.type
_entity.pdbx_description
1 polymer ?
#
loop_
_entity_poly.entity_id
_entity_poly.type
_entity_poly.pdbx_seq_one_letter_code
_entity_poly.pdbx_strand_id
1 'polypeptide(L)'
;MQTLISPASPFISLCKTATPKPLVVPIAINFPHNSSSSRTIKNQLFANSISMASGATVETATAPKWAQKTVTIPAQKRGCHLITSRILKEIGQDLSEFKCGLAHLFLHHTSASLTINENYDSDVRDDTETFLNRVVPEGMSAPWKHTLEGPDDMPAHIKSSMFGCSLTIPITNGKLNMGTWQGIWLCEHRDAATPRKVVVTLNGI
;
A
#
# COMPACT_ATOMS: atom_id res chain seq x y z
N MET A 1 55.01 -15.92 -36.83
CA MET A 1 56.07 -16.23 -35.84
C MET A 1 55.45 -16.03 -34.46
N GLN A 2 55.31 -17.11 -33.68
CA GLN A 2 54.73 -17.15 -32.33
C GLN A 2 55.67 -16.56 -31.27
N THR A 3 55.11 -15.97 -30.22
CA THR A 3 55.56 -15.98 -28.80
C THR A 3 54.47 -15.25 -28.00
N LEU A 4 53.55 -15.88 -27.23
CA LEU A 4 53.59 -16.65 -25.97
C LEU A 4 54.02 -15.87 -24.69
N ILE A 5 52.99 -15.58 -23.85
CA ILE A 5 52.86 -15.73 -22.38
C ILE A 5 53.49 -14.68 -21.40
N SER A 6 52.63 -13.81 -20.80
CA SER A 6 52.24 -13.56 -19.36
C SER A 6 53.28 -13.59 -18.19
N PRO A 7 52.98 -13.16 -16.93
CA PRO A 7 52.09 -12.12 -16.34
C PRO A 7 52.81 -11.19 -15.29
N ALA A 8 52.19 -10.08 -14.85
CA ALA A 8 52.39 -9.56 -13.48
C ALA A 8 51.25 -8.62 -13.01
N SER A 9 50.93 -8.72 -11.73
CA SER A 9 49.71 -8.34 -11.01
C SER A 9 49.69 -6.87 -10.47
N PRO A 10 48.61 -6.43 -9.78
CA PRO A 10 48.18 -5.03 -9.71
C PRO A 10 48.73 -4.24 -8.51
N PHE A 11 48.86 -2.92 -8.67
CA PHE A 11 48.96 -1.99 -7.54
C PHE A 11 47.56 -1.62 -7.04
N ILE A 12 47.13 -2.28 -5.97
CA ILE A 12 45.97 -1.88 -5.16
C ILE A 12 46.47 -0.84 -4.15
N SER A 13 46.08 0.43 -4.32
CA SER A 13 46.23 1.46 -3.28
C SER A 13 45.10 1.29 -2.26
N LEU A 14 45.47 0.84 -1.07
CA LEU A 14 44.55 0.64 0.06
C LEU A 14 44.22 2.01 0.69
N CYS A 15 43.21 2.69 0.17
CA CYS A 15 42.67 3.89 0.81
C CYS A 15 41.82 3.47 2.03
N LYS A 16 42.38 3.64 3.24
CA LYS A 16 41.65 3.42 4.50
C LYS A 16 40.53 4.47 4.61
N THR A 17 39.28 4.06 4.40
CA THR A 17 38.12 4.88 4.71
C THR A 17 37.88 4.84 6.22
N ALA A 18 38.01 6.00 6.87
CA ALA A 18 37.61 6.18 8.25
C ALA A 18 36.08 6.10 8.36
N THR A 19 35.56 5.28 9.26
CA THR A 19 34.13 5.21 9.57
C THR A 19 33.73 6.42 10.42
N PRO A 20 32.65 7.15 10.10
CA PRO A 20 32.20 8.25 10.93
C PRO A 20 31.54 7.71 12.22
N LYS A 21 31.93 8.27 13.37
CA LYS A 21 31.27 8.03 14.66
C LYS A 21 29.85 8.61 14.64
N PRO A 22 28.85 7.93 15.24
CA PRO A 22 27.50 8.47 15.34
C PRO A 22 27.49 9.65 16.33
N LEU A 23 27.00 10.81 15.88
CA LEU A 23 26.63 11.91 16.76
C LEU A 23 25.29 11.56 17.45
N VAL A 24 25.36 11.24 18.73
CA VAL A 24 24.18 11.15 19.59
C VAL A 24 23.88 12.55 20.10
N VAL A 25 22.80 13.16 19.63
CA VAL A 25 22.26 14.42 20.17
C VAL A 25 21.13 14.05 21.13
N PRO A 26 21.20 14.36 22.44
CA PRO A 26 20.09 14.12 23.34
C PRO A 26 18.98 15.14 23.07
N ILE A 27 17.80 14.64 22.70
CA ILE A 27 16.57 15.45 22.64
C ILE A 27 16.01 15.52 24.06
N ALA A 28 16.16 16.67 24.72
CA ALA A 28 15.47 16.96 25.97
C ALA A 28 14.01 17.31 25.68
N ILE A 29 13.08 16.40 26.00
CA ILE A 29 11.64 16.66 25.94
C ILE A 29 11.21 17.22 27.29
N ASN A 30 10.99 18.53 27.37
CA ASN A 30 10.42 19.17 28.55
C ASN A 30 8.91 18.92 28.60
N PHE A 31 8.45 18.19 29.61
CA PHE A 31 7.03 18.11 29.96
C PHE A 31 6.69 19.24 30.95
N PRO A 32 5.70 20.11 30.66
CA PRO A 32 5.25 21.07 31.66
C PRO A 32 4.49 20.36 32.77
N HIS A 33 5.04 20.43 33.99
CA HIS A 33 4.30 20.18 35.23
C HIS A 33 3.19 21.22 35.38
N ASN A 34 1.94 20.79 35.47
CA ASN A 34 0.84 21.64 35.92
C ASN A 34 0.44 21.24 37.34
N SER A 35 0.76 22.11 38.30
CA SER A 35 0.39 22.00 39.71
C SER A 35 -0.95 22.68 39.97
N SER A 36 -1.87 21.91 40.53
CA SER A 36 -3.03 22.25 41.39
C SER A 36 -3.63 23.66 41.37
N SER A 37 -4.96 23.72 41.18
CA SER A 37 -5.83 24.39 42.16
C SER A 37 -7.28 23.95 42.01
N SER A 38 -7.82 23.31 43.04
CA SER A 38 -9.25 23.02 43.18
C SER A 38 -10.01 24.33 43.41
N ARG A 39 -10.92 24.68 42.50
CA ARG A 39 -11.94 25.71 42.74
C ARG A 39 -13.32 25.06 42.65
N THR A 40 -13.95 24.96 43.81
CA THR A 40 -15.36 24.60 43.98
C THR A 40 -16.24 25.66 43.29
N ILE A 41 -16.90 25.31 42.19
CA ILE A 41 -17.95 26.13 41.59
C ILE A 41 -19.29 25.68 42.18
N LYS A 42 -19.98 26.60 42.85
CA LYS A 42 -21.35 26.44 43.34
C LYS A 42 -22.29 26.30 42.14
N ASN A 43 -23.01 25.18 42.03
CA ASN A 43 -24.10 25.03 41.07
C ASN A 43 -25.27 25.94 41.46
N GLN A 44 -25.50 27.01 40.69
CA GLN A 44 -26.79 27.69 40.63
C GLN A 44 -27.65 26.99 39.57
N LEU A 45 -28.75 26.39 40.01
CA LEU A 45 -29.78 25.81 39.15
C LEU A 45 -30.53 26.94 38.46
N PHE A 46 -30.27 27.14 37.17
CA PHE A 46 -31.18 27.87 36.29
C PHE A 46 -32.15 26.86 35.68
N ALA A 47 -33.41 26.93 36.11
CA ALA A 47 -34.51 26.25 35.44
C ALA A 47 -34.83 27.02 34.15
N ASN A 48 -34.31 26.55 33.01
CA ASN A 48 -34.78 27.00 31.70
C ASN A 48 -35.92 26.09 31.26
N SER A 49 -37.11 26.69 31.19
CA SER A 49 -38.30 26.15 30.54
C SER A 49 -38.04 25.99 29.04
N ILE A 50 -38.05 24.74 28.57
CA ILE A 50 -37.94 24.44 27.13
C ILE A 50 -39.35 24.53 26.51
N SER A 51 -39.53 25.54 25.66
CA SER A 51 -40.65 25.62 24.73
C SER A 51 -40.40 24.66 23.55
N MET A 52 -41.38 23.80 23.27
CA MET A 52 -41.38 22.86 22.15
C MET A 52 -41.44 23.61 20.83
N ALA A 53 -40.36 23.54 20.03
CA ALA A 53 -40.39 23.84 18.61
C ALA A 53 -40.33 22.52 17.80
N SER A 54 -41.39 22.32 17.02
CA SER A 54 -41.61 21.24 16.07
C SER A 54 -40.52 21.18 14.97
N GLY A 55 -40.02 19.98 14.67
CA GLY A 55 -39.59 19.62 13.32
C GLY A 55 -38.10 19.64 12.95
N ALA A 56 -37.17 19.58 13.91
CA ALA A 56 -35.77 19.30 13.57
C ALA A 56 -35.57 17.78 13.39
N THR A 57 -35.43 17.30 12.16
CA THR A 57 -34.79 16.00 11.92
C THR A 57 -33.40 16.07 12.51
N VAL A 58 -33.21 15.42 13.66
CA VAL A 58 -31.89 15.20 14.22
C VAL A 58 -31.15 14.34 13.20
N GLU A 59 -30.27 14.94 12.40
CA GLU A 59 -29.23 14.18 11.71
C GLU A 59 -28.45 13.47 12.83
N THR A 60 -28.76 12.20 13.04
CA THR A 60 -27.95 11.35 13.89
C THR A 60 -26.56 11.35 13.29
N ALA A 61 -25.61 11.96 14.01
CA ALA A 61 -24.21 11.94 13.61
C ALA A 61 -23.81 10.49 13.32
N THR A 62 -23.43 10.20 12.08
CA THR A 62 -23.02 8.85 11.68
C THR A 62 -21.78 8.48 12.48
N ALA A 63 -21.92 7.44 13.32
CA ALA A 63 -20.81 6.93 14.11
C ALA A 63 -19.75 6.30 13.19
N PRO A 64 -18.46 6.37 13.56
CA PRO A 64 -17.42 5.64 12.85
C PRO A 64 -17.72 4.14 12.79
N LYS A 65 -17.55 3.56 11.60
CA LYS A 65 -17.75 2.14 11.28
C LYS A 65 -16.51 1.53 10.68
N TRP A 66 -16.40 0.22 10.82
CA TRP A 66 -15.38 -0.62 10.21
C TRP A 66 -16.04 -1.82 9.55
N ALA A 67 -15.59 -2.17 8.35
CA ALA A 67 -15.92 -3.42 7.69
C ALA A 67 -14.64 -4.04 7.13
N GLN A 68 -14.54 -5.36 7.12
CA GLN A 68 -13.38 -6.04 6.56
C GLN A 68 -13.80 -7.29 5.80
N LYS A 69 -13.27 -7.45 4.59
CA LYS A 69 -13.54 -8.61 3.74
C LYS A 69 -12.28 -9.09 3.05
N THR A 70 -12.08 -10.40 2.97
CA THR A 70 -11.03 -11.00 2.15
C THR A 70 -11.58 -11.32 0.77
N VAL A 71 -10.97 -10.76 -0.27
CA VAL A 71 -11.30 -11.01 -1.67
C VAL A 71 -10.28 -11.96 -2.28
N THR A 72 -10.75 -13.06 -2.86
CA THR A 72 -9.90 -13.98 -3.62
C THR A 72 -9.92 -13.60 -5.10
N ILE A 73 -8.75 -13.28 -5.62
CA ILE A 73 -8.49 -13.10 -7.06
C ILE A 73 -8.04 -14.45 -7.62
N PRO A 74 -8.71 -14.99 -8.66
CA PRO A 74 -8.25 -16.20 -9.33
C PRO A 74 -6.81 -16.06 -9.82
N ALA A 75 -6.10 -17.19 -9.97
CA ALA A 75 -4.76 -17.20 -10.55
C ALA A 75 -4.76 -16.43 -11.87
N GLN A 76 -3.80 -15.52 -12.01
CA GLN A 76 -3.58 -14.76 -13.23
C GLN A 76 -2.31 -15.27 -13.91
N LYS A 77 -2.23 -15.12 -15.23
CA LYS A 77 -0.93 -15.20 -15.91
C LYS A 77 -0.03 -14.06 -15.43
N ARG A 78 1.28 -14.16 -15.62
CA ARG A 78 2.18 -13.03 -15.44
C ARG A 78 1.68 -11.79 -16.19
N GLY A 79 1.82 -10.62 -15.56
CA GLY A 79 1.48 -9.31 -16.12
C GLY A 79 0.62 -8.46 -15.18
N CYS A 80 0.18 -7.32 -15.70
CA CYS A 80 -0.69 -6.39 -14.98
C CYS A 80 -2.16 -6.64 -15.32
N HIS A 81 -3.03 -6.74 -14.30
CA HIS A 81 -4.44 -7.12 -14.47
C HIS A 81 -5.36 -6.11 -13.79
N LEU A 82 -6.35 -5.59 -14.52
CA LEU A 82 -7.37 -4.71 -13.95
C LEU A 82 -8.35 -5.53 -13.09
N ILE A 83 -8.36 -5.29 -11.77
CA ILE A 83 -9.19 -6.04 -10.81
C ILE A 83 -10.28 -5.18 -10.15
N THR A 84 -10.42 -3.90 -10.53
CA THR A 84 -11.38 -2.95 -9.94
C THR A 84 -12.80 -3.51 -9.83
N SER A 85 -13.34 -4.06 -10.91
CA SER A 85 -14.72 -4.58 -10.94
C SER A 85 -14.93 -5.76 -9.99
N ARG A 86 -13.91 -6.62 -9.84
CA ARG A 86 -13.94 -7.74 -8.90
C ARG A 86 -13.91 -7.26 -7.46
N ILE A 87 -13.05 -6.31 -7.12
CA ILE A 87 -13.02 -5.72 -5.78
C ILE A 87 -14.38 -5.09 -5.46
N LEU A 88 -14.90 -4.23 -6.34
CA LEU A 88 -16.18 -3.54 -6.15
C LEU A 88 -17.36 -4.51 -6.01
N LYS A 89 -17.37 -5.60 -6.79
CA LYS A 89 -18.39 -6.65 -6.66
C LYS A 89 -18.40 -7.27 -5.27
N GLU A 90 -17.23 -7.51 -4.68
CA GLU A 90 -17.13 -8.16 -3.38
C GLU A 90 -17.45 -7.21 -2.23
N ILE A 91 -17.04 -5.95 -2.29
CA ILE A 91 -17.21 -5.00 -1.17
C ILE A 91 -18.44 -4.10 -1.33
N GLY A 92 -19.14 -4.14 -2.46
CA GLY A 92 -20.13 -3.12 -2.84
C GLY A 92 -21.25 -2.91 -1.82
N GLN A 93 -21.70 -3.99 -1.16
CA GLN A 93 -22.70 -3.91 -0.10
C GLN A 93 -22.18 -3.09 1.09
N ASP A 94 -21.04 -3.49 1.66
CA ASP A 94 -20.43 -2.80 2.80
C ASP A 94 -20.04 -1.37 2.44
N LEU A 95 -19.45 -1.18 1.24
CA LEU A 95 -18.99 0.11 0.74
C LEU A 95 -20.12 1.14 0.66
N SER A 96 -21.33 0.71 0.25
CA SER A 96 -22.49 1.59 0.11
C SER A 96 -22.94 2.25 1.42
N GLU A 97 -22.52 1.72 2.57
CA GLU A 97 -22.88 2.24 3.89
C GLU A 97 -22.00 3.40 4.35
N PHE A 98 -20.90 3.70 3.65
CA PHE A 98 -19.93 4.73 4.01
C PHE A 98 -20.17 6.01 3.21
N LYS A 99 -20.48 7.10 3.91
CA LYS A 99 -20.58 8.45 3.34
C LYS A 99 -19.20 9.06 3.09
N CYS A 100 -18.25 8.86 4.01
CA CYS A 100 -16.88 9.35 3.92
C CYS A 100 -15.92 8.42 4.66
N GLY A 101 -14.79 8.05 4.05
CA GLY A 101 -13.86 7.13 4.69
C GLY A 101 -12.64 6.78 3.85
N LEU A 102 -11.98 5.69 4.21
CA LEU A 102 -10.87 5.08 3.50
C LEU A 102 -11.15 3.60 3.27
N ALA A 103 -10.75 3.11 2.10
CA ALA A 103 -10.64 1.70 1.77
C ALA A 103 -9.15 1.35 1.71
N HIS A 104 -8.68 0.57 2.68
CA HIS A 104 -7.34 0.01 2.68
C HIS A 104 -7.37 -1.40 2.05
N LEU A 105 -6.58 -1.61 1.02
CA LEU A 105 -6.41 -2.91 0.38
C LEU A 105 -5.01 -3.42 0.69
N PHE A 106 -4.92 -4.67 1.15
CA PHE A 106 -3.65 -5.31 1.49
C PHE A 106 -3.56 -6.70 0.86
N LEU A 107 -2.59 -6.88 -0.03
CA LEU A 107 -2.32 -8.13 -0.74
C LEU A 107 -1.46 -9.06 0.13
N HIS A 108 -1.95 -10.27 0.37
CA HIS A 108 -1.23 -11.32 1.10
C HIS A 108 -0.26 -12.06 0.17
N HIS A 109 0.73 -11.34 -0.34
CA HIS A 109 1.77 -11.93 -1.19
C HIS A 109 3.03 -11.07 -1.24
N THR A 110 4.17 -11.70 -1.50
CA THR A 110 5.49 -11.03 -1.56
C THR A 110 6.06 -11.00 -2.97
N SER A 111 5.51 -11.77 -3.91
CA SER A 111 5.91 -11.82 -5.32
C SER A 111 4.78 -11.44 -6.29
N ALA A 112 3.80 -10.68 -5.80
CA ALA A 112 2.78 -9.98 -6.57
C ALA A 112 2.50 -8.65 -5.87
N SER A 113 2.01 -7.64 -6.59
CA SER A 113 1.80 -6.29 -6.05
C SER A 113 0.47 -5.67 -6.45
N LEU A 114 0.10 -4.59 -5.74
CA LEU A 114 -1.04 -3.75 -6.09
C LEU A 114 -0.56 -2.37 -6.54
N THR A 115 -1.21 -1.81 -7.55
CA THR A 115 -0.99 -0.43 -7.98
C THR A 115 -2.29 0.20 -8.48
N ILE A 116 -2.32 1.53 -8.60
CA ILE A 116 -3.40 2.26 -9.25
C ILE A 116 -2.83 2.92 -10.50
N ASN A 117 -3.37 2.58 -11.65
CA ASN A 117 -2.94 3.13 -12.93
C ASN A 117 -4.12 3.12 -13.93
N GLU A 118 -3.86 3.41 -15.21
CA GLU A 118 -4.89 3.57 -16.23
C GLU A 118 -5.85 2.37 -16.34
N ASN A 119 -7.15 2.61 -16.49
CA ASN A 119 -8.17 1.57 -16.59
C ASN A 119 -8.75 1.38 -18.01
N TYR A 120 -8.29 2.16 -18.98
CA TYR A 120 -8.86 2.21 -20.33
C TYR A 120 -8.03 1.41 -21.34
N ASP A 121 -6.83 1.89 -21.66
CA ASP A 121 -5.97 1.24 -22.65
C ASP A 121 -5.25 0.01 -22.05
N SER A 122 -5.31 -1.12 -22.77
CA SER A 122 -4.59 -2.33 -22.39
C SER A 122 -3.09 -2.20 -22.58
N ASP A 123 -2.63 -1.38 -23.53
CA ASP A 123 -1.22 -1.27 -23.88
C ASP A 123 -0.41 -0.75 -22.70
N VAL A 124 -1.00 0.11 -21.84
CA VAL A 124 -0.34 0.60 -20.61
C VAL A 124 0.03 -0.56 -19.67
N ARG A 125 -0.78 -1.63 -19.63
CA ARG A 125 -0.48 -2.83 -18.81
C ARG A 125 0.64 -3.67 -19.41
N ASP A 126 0.65 -3.81 -20.74
CA ASP A 126 1.66 -4.58 -21.46
C ASP A 126 3.02 -3.85 -21.49
N ASP A 127 3.02 -2.53 -21.65
CA ASP A 127 4.22 -1.68 -21.56
C ASP A 127 4.79 -1.66 -20.14
N THR A 128 3.93 -1.62 -19.12
CA THR A 128 4.38 -1.71 -17.72
C THR A 128 5.09 -3.05 -17.47
N GLU A 129 4.52 -4.16 -17.94
CA GLU A 129 5.16 -5.48 -17.82
C GLU A 129 6.48 -5.55 -18.60
N THR A 130 6.51 -5.01 -19.82
CA THR A 130 7.72 -4.92 -20.64
C THR A 130 8.82 -4.13 -19.93
N PHE A 131 8.46 -2.99 -19.32
CA PHE A 131 9.38 -2.18 -18.53
C PHE A 131 9.91 -2.94 -17.31
N LEU A 132 9.03 -3.60 -16.54
CA LEU A 132 9.43 -4.38 -15.36
C LEU A 132 10.41 -5.51 -15.71
N ASN A 133 10.18 -6.22 -16.81
CA ASN A 133 11.07 -7.27 -17.30
C ASN A 133 12.43 -6.74 -17.77
N ARG A 134 12.48 -5.49 -18.23
CA ARG A 134 13.74 -4.83 -18.61
C ARG A 134 14.56 -4.41 -17.38
N VAL A 135 13.91 -3.84 -16.37
CA VAL A 135 14.61 -3.29 -15.18
C VAL A 135 14.91 -4.35 -14.13
N VAL A 136 14.09 -5.41 -14.06
CA VAL A 136 14.31 -6.58 -13.23
C VAL A 136 14.38 -7.83 -14.14
N PRO A 137 15.53 -8.08 -14.78
CA PRO A 137 15.67 -9.19 -15.72
C PRO A 137 15.59 -10.55 -15.04
N GLU A 138 15.24 -11.57 -15.81
CA GLU A 138 15.17 -12.97 -15.36
C GLU A 138 16.14 -13.85 -16.16
N GLY A 139 16.31 -15.10 -15.73
CA GLY A 139 17.08 -16.10 -16.47
C GLY A 139 18.59 -16.08 -16.21
N MET A 140 19.35 -16.75 -17.08
CA MET A 140 20.77 -17.09 -16.84
C MET A 140 21.70 -15.89 -16.71
N SER A 141 21.34 -14.75 -17.29
CA SER A 141 22.11 -13.50 -17.20
C SER A 141 21.73 -12.63 -16.01
N ALA A 142 20.67 -12.99 -15.27
CA ALA A 142 20.20 -12.20 -14.14
C ALA A 142 21.08 -12.43 -12.90
N PRO A 143 21.57 -11.37 -12.22
CA PRO A 143 22.53 -11.49 -11.12
C PRO A 143 21.86 -11.83 -9.78
N TRP A 144 20.79 -12.61 -9.78
CA TRP A 144 19.99 -12.91 -8.59
C TRP A 144 20.46 -14.19 -7.90
N LYS A 145 20.56 -14.13 -6.56
CA LYS A 145 20.95 -15.28 -5.73
C LYS A 145 19.76 -16.13 -5.28
N HIS A 146 18.59 -15.53 -5.16
CA HIS A 146 17.40 -16.20 -4.65
C HIS A 146 16.59 -16.78 -5.82
N THR A 147 16.63 -18.10 -5.95
CA THR A 147 16.01 -18.83 -7.07
C THR A 147 15.36 -20.12 -6.59
N LEU A 148 14.95 -20.18 -5.32
CA LEU A 148 14.47 -21.41 -4.69
C LEU A 148 13.17 -21.90 -5.34
N GLU A 149 12.33 -20.97 -5.78
CA GLU A 149 11.06 -21.26 -6.43
C GLU A 149 11.10 -21.09 -7.96
N GLY A 150 12.30 -20.98 -8.55
CA GLY A 150 12.50 -20.87 -10.00
C GLY A 150 13.23 -19.60 -10.44
N PRO A 151 13.42 -19.41 -11.76
CA PRO A 151 14.14 -18.26 -12.33
C PRO A 151 13.41 -16.92 -12.14
N ASP A 152 12.11 -16.96 -11.86
CA ASP A 152 11.26 -15.78 -11.65
C ASP A 152 11.05 -15.38 -10.18
N ASP A 153 11.64 -16.13 -9.26
CA ASP A 153 11.46 -15.99 -7.81
C ASP A 153 11.93 -14.62 -7.28
N MET A 154 13.25 -14.35 -7.29
CA MET A 154 13.77 -13.03 -6.90
C MET A 154 13.25 -11.88 -7.76
N PRO A 155 13.18 -11.99 -9.11
CA PRO A 155 12.59 -10.94 -9.93
C PRO A 155 11.21 -10.51 -9.45
N ALA A 156 10.35 -11.47 -9.14
CA ALA A 156 9.00 -11.20 -8.67
C ALA A 156 8.97 -10.50 -7.31
N HIS A 157 9.88 -10.83 -6.40
CA HIS A 157 10.04 -10.11 -5.12
C HIS A 157 10.50 -8.65 -5.30
N ILE A 158 11.43 -8.39 -6.22
CA ILE A 158 11.91 -7.04 -6.52
C ILE A 158 10.78 -6.22 -7.14
N LYS A 159 10.14 -6.74 -8.20
CA LYS A 159 9.00 -6.08 -8.87
C LYS A 159 7.86 -5.80 -7.89
N SER A 160 7.57 -6.76 -7.01
CA SER A 160 6.59 -6.60 -5.93
C SER A 160 6.96 -5.45 -4.99
N SER A 161 8.23 -5.33 -4.59
CA SER A 161 8.71 -4.27 -3.69
C SER A 161 8.70 -2.88 -4.35
N MET A 162 8.75 -2.79 -5.68
CA MET A 162 8.69 -1.51 -6.40
C MET A 162 7.32 -0.85 -6.35
N PHE A 163 6.24 -1.64 -6.41
CA PHE A 163 4.86 -1.14 -6.30
C PHE A 163 4.29 -1.24 -4.89
N GLY A 164 4.65 -2.31 -4.18
CA GLY A 164 4.15 -2.62 -2.84
C GLY A 164 2.89 -3.50 -2.85
N CYS A 165 2.50 -3.94 -1.66
CA CYS A 165 1.37 -4.84 -1.46
C CYS A 165 0.09 -4.13 -0.99
N SER A 166 0.07 -2.80 -0.89
CA SER A 166 -1.05 -2.09 -0.29
C SER A 166 -1.46 -0.82 -1.03
N LEU A 167 -2.75 -0.52 -0.94
CA LEU A 167 -3.36 0.70 -1.45
C LEU A 167 -4.27 1.29 -0.38
N THR A 168 -4.39 2.61 -0.36
CA THR A 168 -5.38 3.31 0.47
C THR A 168 -6.14 4.30 -0.41
N ILE A 169 -7.44 4.10 -0.53
CA ILE A 169 -8.31 4.80 -1.49
C ILE A 169 -9.40 5.54 -0.72
N PRO A 170 -9.65 6.84 -0.98
CA PRO A 170 -10.74 7.55 -0.32
C PRO A 170 -12.11 6.98 -0.70
N ILE A 171 -13.06 7.05 0.23
CA ILE A 171 -14.46 6.69 0.02
C ILE A 171 -15.30 7.96 0.06
N THR A 172 -16.23 8.10 -0.88
CA THR A 172 -17.19 9.20 -0.90
C THR A 172 -18.53 8.70 -1.41
N ASN A 173 -19.59 8.91 -0.63
CA ASN A 173 -20.98 8.55 -0.96
C ASN A 173 -21.13 7.11 -1.48
N GLY A 174 -20.58 6.16 -0.75
CA GLY A 174 -20.68 4.73 -1.06
C GLY A 174 -19.82 4.27 -2.24
N LYS A 175 -18.82 5.06 -2.65
CA LYS A 175 -17.96 4.77 -3.81
C LYS A 175 -16.49 4.96 -3.47
N LEU A 176 -15.63 4.16 -4.10
CA LEU A 176 -14.21 4.46 -4.16
C LEU A 176 -14.01 5.74 -4.98
N ASN A 177 -13.41 6.75 -4.35
CA ASN A 177 -13.18 8.07 -4.93
C ASN A 177 -11.81 8.09 -5.62
N MET A 178 -11.76 7.46 -6.79
CA MET A 178 -10.63 7.46 -7.70
C MET A 178 -10.92 8.35 -8.92
N GLY A 179 -9.88 8.83 -9.60
CA GLY A 179 -10.02 9.56 -10.86
C GLY A 179 -10.62 8.69 -11.98
N THR A 180 -11.17 9.33 -13.02
CA THR A 180 -11.86 8.65 -14.14
C THR A 180 -11.04 7.53 -14.76
N TRP A 181 -9.75 7.77 -14.95
CA TRP A 181 -8.82 6.82 -15.58
C TRP A 181 -8.14 5.89 -14.59
N GLN A 182 -8.39 6.02 -13.28
CA GLN A 182 -7.72 5.19 -12.29
C GLN A 182 -8.44 3.85 -12.11
N GLY A 183 -7.67 2.77 -12.09
CA GLY A 183 -8.10 1.42 -11.79
C GLY A 183 -7.13 0.70 -10.89
N ILE A 184 -7.66 -0.22 -10.09
CA ILE A 184 -6.89 -1.09 -9.20
C ILE A 184 -6.33 -2.24 -10.02
N TRP A 185 -5.01 -2.36 -10.04
CA TRP A 185 -4.31 -3.43 -10.73
C TRP A 185 -3.74 -4.44 -9.74
N LEU A 186 -3.82 -5.72 -10.11
CA LEU A 186 -2.96 -6.77 -9.57
C LEU A 186 -1.83 -7.00 -10.58
N CYS A 187 -0.59 -6.76 -10.17
CA CYS A 187 0.57 -7.14 -10.97
C CYS A 187 1.05 -8.51 -10.49
N GLU A 188 0.83 -9.52 -11.33
CA GLU A 188 1.31 -10.88 -11.09
C GLU A 188 2.69 -11.03 -11.71
N HIS A 189 3.70 -11.32 -10.89
CA HIS A 189 5.08 -11.39 -11.36
C HIS A 189 5.59 -12.82 -11.54
N ARG A 190 4.80 -13.84 -11.15
CA ARG A 190 5.14 -15.26 -11.31
C ARG A 190 4.47 -15.86 -12.54
N ASP A 191 5.16 -16.79 -13.20
CA ASP A 191 4.61 -17.52 -14.37
C ASP A 191 3.56 -18.55 -13.94
N ALA A 192 3.85 -19.29 -12.87
CA ALA A 192 2.98 -20.33 -12.32
C ALA A 192 2.27 -19.82 -11.04
N ALA A 193 1.44 -18.80 -11.19
CA ALA A 193 0.78 -18.15 -10.06
C ALA A 193 -0.39 -18.99 -9.49
N THR A 194 -0.58 -18.86 -8.18
CA THR A 194 -1.77 -19.34 -7.47
C THR A 194 -2.74 -18.19 -7.22
N PRO A 195 -4.01 -18.45 -6.83
CA PRO A 195 -4.95 -17.39 -6.48
C PRO A 195 -4.38 -16.44 -5.40
N ARG A 196 -4.64 -15.14 -5.56
CA ARG A 196 -4.18 -14.10 -4.64
C ARG A 196 -5.29 -13.67 -3.69
N LYS A 197 -4.94 -13.33 -2.46
CA LYS A 197 -5.88 -12.82 -1.45
C LYS A 197 -5.61 -11.36 -1.18
N VAL A 198 -6.63 -10.53 -1.28
CA VAL A 198 -6.59 -9.10 -0.93
C VAL A 198 -7.55 -8.89 0.23
N VAL A 199 -7.03 -8.45 1.38
CA VAL A 199 -7.86 -7.99 2.50
C VAL A 199 -8.25 -6.55 2.22
N VAL A 200 -9.55 -6.27 2.22
CA VAL A 200 -10.09 -4.92 2.10
C VAL A 200 -10.67 -4.52 3.45
N THR A 201 -10.13 -3.48 4.05
CA THR A 201 -10.66 -2.85 5.26
C THR A 201 -11.27 -1.51 4.88
N LEU A 202 -12.54 -1.30 5.22
CA LEU A 202 -13.25 -0.04 5.06
C LEU A 202 -13.40 0.61 6.44
N ASN A 203 -13.10 1.90 6.53
CA ASN A 203 -13.30 2.66 7.76
C ASN A 203 -13.76 4.09 7.45
N GLY A 204 -14.72 4.59 8.22
CA GLY A 204 -15.32 5.90 7.95
C GLY A 204 -16.65 6.10 8.65
N ILE A 205 -17.43 7.06 8.18
CA ILE A 205 -18.78 7.40 8.66
C ILE A 205 -19.81 7.21 7.56
#